data_AF-A0A517R8Z1-F1
#
_entry.id   AF-A0A517R8Z1-F1
#
_cell.length_a   1.000
_cell.length_b   1.000
_cell.length_c   1.000
_cell.angle_alpha   90.00
_cell.angle_beta   90.00
_cell.angle_gamma   90.00
#
_symmetry.space_group_name_H-M   'P 1'
#
loop_
_entity.id
_entity.type
_entity.pdbx_description
1 polymer ?
#
loop_
_entity_poly.entity_id
_entity_poly.type
_entity_poly.pdbx_seq_one_letter_code
_entity_poly.pdbx_strand_id
1 'polypeptide(L)'
;MDNSRVQNVKHWAVGVTTAPRKKSTLLQTLDSLKAAGWDFPRLFTEPGVEIPSEFNRLPVSRRDETLGAFPNWYLALTELVLRNPRAEAFLLCQDDVLFATDLRDYLEFTLWPEKQIGVISIYCPSHYPQATKPGFIREDRGWDSWGALAYIFSNPSARAILCDSMVLNHRDFGPADGLHHIDSVVGFWCERNNLPYFVHSPSLAQHIGESSTIYPRATASGNRQAKDYREQCEFESG
;
A
#
# COMPACT_ATOMS: atom_id res chain seq x y z
N MET A 1 -26.09 15.19 -22.00
CA MET A 1 -26.19 14.32 -20.82
C MET A 1 -26.06 12.88 -21.29
N ASP A 2 -24.83 12.41 -21.41
CA ASP A 2 -24.45 11.01 -21.31
C ASP A 2 -22.97 11.03 -20.96
N ASN A 3 -22.66 10.74 -19.71
CA ASN A 3 -21.29 10.73 -19.21
C ASN A 3 -21.16 9.63 -18.16
N SER A 4 -21.70 8.44 -18.48
CA SER A 4 -21.45 7.24 -17.68
C SER A 4 -19.98 6.84 -17.86
N ARG A 5 -19.09 7.50 -17.13
CA ARG A 5 -17.71 7.02 -17.00
C ARG A 5 -17.79 5.59 -16.49
N VAL A 6 -17.21 4.65 -17.22
CA VAL A 6 -17.18 3.25 -16.82
C VAL A 6 -16.12 3.11 -15.73
N GLN A 7 -16.51 2.65 -14.55
CA GLN A 7 -15.56 2.26 -13.51
C GLN A 7 -14.76 1.04 -13.98
N ASN A 8 -13.44 1.14 -13.88
CA ASN A 8 -12.49 0.09 -14.22
C ASN A 8 -12.31 -0.93 -13.08
N VAL A 9 -12.60 -0.52 -11.84
CA VAL A 9 -12.57 -1.36 -10.64
C VAL A 9 -13.85 -1.11 -9.84
N LYS A 10 -14.49 -2.18 -9.38
CA LYS A 10 -15.69 -2.14 -8.53
C LYS A 10 -15.50 -2.94 -7.25
N HIS A 11 -14.71 -4.00 -7.32
CA HIS A 11 -14.52 -4.94 -6.22
C HIS A 11 -13.13 -4.83 -5.62
N TRP A 12 -13.06 -4.24 -4.43
CA TRP A 12 -11.83 -4.06 -3.66
C TRP A 12 -11.71 -5.09 -2.54
N ALA A 13 -10.49 -5.51 -2.26
CA ALA A 13 -10.11 -6.08 -0.97
C ALA A 13 -9.04 -5.20 -0.33
N VAL A 14 -9.29 -4.71 0.88
CA VAL A 14 -8.42 -3.73 1.55
C VAL A 14 -7.89 -4.30 2.86
N GLY A 15 -6.59 -4.14 3.08
CA GLY A 15 -5.89 -4.57 4.27
C GLY A 15 -4.97 -3.51 4.84
N VAL A 16 -4.85 -3.49 6.17
CA VAL A 16 -3.89 -2.66 6.91
C VAL A 16 -3.00 -3.57 7.73
N THR A 17 -1.68 -3.51 7.52
CA THR A 17 -0.71 -4.16 8.43
C THR A 17 -0.34 -3.20 9.56
N THR A 18 -0.36 -3.68 10.80
CA THR A 18 -0.06 -2.86 11.98
C THR A 18 0.76 -3.63 13.00
N ALA A 19 1.61 -2.90 13.73
CA ALA A 19 2.45 -3.42 14.79
C ALA A 19 2.49 -2.44 15.97
N PRO A 20 2.85 -2.86 17.19
CA PRO A 20 2.97 -1.95 18.32
C PRO A 20 3.98 -0.82 18.03
N ARG A 21 3.59 0.42 18.35
CA ARG A 21 4.40 1.63 18.20
C ARG A 21 4.35 2.45 19.48
N LYS A 22 5.40 3.22 19.76
CA LYS A 22 5.43 4.16 20.92
C LYS A 22 4.33 5.21 20.84
N LYS A 23 4.10 5.74 19.65
CA LYS A 23 3.00 6.64 19.31
C LYS A 23 2.21 5.97 18.19
N SER A 24 1.03 5.45 18.54
CA SER A 24 0.18 4.77 17.56
C SER A 24 -0.33 5.78 16.52
N THR A 25 -0.23 5.40 15.26
CA THR A 25 -0.78 6.14 14.10
C THR A 25 -2.02 5.45 13.53
N LEU A 26 -2.40 4.28 14.06
CA LEU A 26 -3.46 3.44 13.51
C LEU A 26 -4.81 4.17 13.44
N LEU A 27 -5.15 4.96 14.46
CA LEU A 27 -6.38 5.75 14.47
C LEU A 27 -6.45 6.71 13.26
N GLN A 28 -5.41 7.51 13.08
CA GLN A 28 -5.32 8.49 11.98
C GLN A 28 -5.35 7.81 10.61
N THR A 29 -4.69 6.67 10.48
CA THR A 29 -4.70 5.87 9.26
C THR A 29 -6.09 5.33 8.95
N LEU A 30 -6.79 4.77 9.93
CA LEU A 30 -8.14 4.22 9.73
C LEU A 30 -9.18 5.30 9.46
N ASP A 31 -9.08 6.46 10.12
CA ASP A 31 -9.94 7.62 9.84
C ASP A 31 -9.77 8.13 8.41
N SER A 32 -8.52 8.33 7.96
CA SER A 32 -8.27 8.81 6.60
C SER A 32 -8.62 7.76 5.55
N LEU A 33 -8.39 6.47 5.81
CA LEU A 33 -8.77 5.39 4.91
C LEU A 33 -10.31 5.25 4.78
N LYS A 34 -11.03 5.50 5.87
CA LYS A 34 -12.49 5.61 5.87
C LYS A 34 -12.94 6.80 5.03
N ALA A 35 -12.35 7.98 5.24
CA ALA A 35 -12.63 9.18 4.45
C ALA A 35 -12.24 9.05 2.96
N ALA A 36 -11.30 8.16 2.65
CA ALA A 36 -10.92 7.78 1.30
C ALA A 36 -11.94 6.86 0.60
N GLY A 37 -12.94 6.33 1.32
CA GLY A 37 -14.03 5.49 0.76
C GLY A 37 -13.95 4.00 1.09
N TRP A 38 -13.08 3.59 2.03
CA TRP A 38 -12.98 2.20 2.49
C TRP A 38 -13.31 2.04 3.98
N ASP A 39 -14.58 1.79 4.28
CA ASP A 39 -15.09 1.69 5.66
C ASP A 39 -14.73 0.40 6.41
N PHE A 40 -14.41 -0.68 5.69
CA PHE A 40 -14.26 -2.02 6.25
C PHE A 40 -12.95 -2.72 5.84
N PRO A 41 -11.76 -2.11 6.05
CA PRO A 41 -10.51 -2.78 5.82
C PRO A 41 -10.31 -3.93 6.82
N ARG A 42 -9.58 -4.98 6.42
CA ARG A 42 -9.10 -6.01 7.33
C ARG A 42 -7.81 -5.58 8.01
N LEU A 43 -7.75 -5.73 9.33
CA LEU A 43 -6.55 -5.45 10.11
C LEU A 43 -5.71 -6.72 10.25
N PHE A 44 -4.43 -6.63 9.90
CA PHE A 44 -3.43 -7.68 10.06
C PHE A 44 -2.43 -7.24 11.14
N THR A 45 -2.68 -7.70 12.37
CA THR A 45 -2.03 -7.13 13.55
C THR A 45 -0.96 -8.06 14.10
N GLU A 46 0.24 -7.52 14.33
CA GLU A 46 1.21 -8.17 15.23
C GLU A 46 0.65 -8.22 16.67
N PRO A 47 1.22 -9.06 17.55
CA PRO A 47 0.81 -9.12 18.96
C PRO A 47 0.96 -7.77 19.66
N GLY A 48 0.08 -7.48 20.62
CA GLY A 48 0.15 -6.27 21.46
C GLY A 48 -0.38 -4.99 20.80
N VAL A 49 -0.96 -5.05 19.60
CA VAL A 49 -1.65 -3.91 19.00
C VAL A 49 -3.00 -3.67 19.67
N GLU A 50 -3.17 -2.46 20.20
CA GLU A 50 -4.45 -1.92 20.65
C GLU A 50 -5.21 -1.31 19.47
N ILE A 51 -6.39 -1.85 19.19
CA ILE A 51 -7.27 -1.35 18.13
C ILE A 51 -8.16 -0.26 18.74
N PRO A 52 -8.25 0.94 18.15
CA PRO A 52 -9.14 1.99 18.62
C PRO A 52 -10.59 1.49 18.72
N SER A 53 -11.29 1.88 19.79
CA SER A 53 -12.62 1.35 20.12
C SER A 53 -13.65 1.56 19.02
N GLU A 54 -13.59 2.68 18.30
CA GLU A 54 -14.44 3.00 17.14
C GLU A 54 -14.25 2.07 15.92
N PHE A 55 -13.12 1.36 15.86
CA PHE A 55 -12.78 0.39 14.82
C PHE A 55 -12.80 -1.07 15.31
N ASN A 56 -13.35 -1.34 16.50
CA ASN A 56 -13.44 -2.69 17.07
C ASN A 56 -14.24 -3.70 16.23
N ARG A 57 -15.12 -3.18 15.35
CA ARG A 57 -15.98 -3.96 14.45
C ARG A 57 -15.29 -4.39 13.16
N LEU A 58 -14.08 -3.87 12.89
CA LEU A 58 -13.33 -4.26 11.70
C LEU A 58 -12.92 -5.73 11.78
N PRO A 59 -12.87 -6.45 10.64
CA PRO A 59 -12.32 -7.80 10.64
C PRO A 59 -10.84 -7.78 10.98
N VAL A 60 -10.42 -8.67 11.90
CA VAL A 60 -9.03 -8.74 12.38
C VAL A 60 -8.45 -10.13 12.14
N SER A 61 -7.18 -10.16 11.74
CA SER A 61 -6.33 -11.34 11.71
C SER A 61 -5.14 -11.05 12.62
N ARG A 62 -5.16 -11.61 13.83
CA ARG A 62 -4.11 -11.42 14.83
C ARG A 62 -3.02 -12.47 14.66
N ARG A 63 -1.77 -12.04 14.57
CA ARG A 63 -0.61 -12.94 14.67
C ARG A 63 -0.41 -13.35 16.12
N ASP A 64 0.11 -14.56 16.31
CA ASP A 64 0.46 -15.15 17.59
C ASP A 64 1.87 -14.73 18.05
N GLU A 65 2.77 -14.48 17.11
CA GLU A 65 4.11 -13.93 17.35
C GLU A 65 4.40 -12.71 16.47
N THR A 66 5.45 -11.96 16.82
CA THR A 66 5.92 -10.81 16.02
C THR A 66 6.68 -11.31 14.80
N LEU A 67 6.14 -11.10 13.61
CA LEU A 67 6.71 -11.60 12.36
C LEU A 67 7.69 -10.64 11.70
N GLY A 68 7.46 -9.34 11.84
CA GLY A 68 8.18 -8.29 11.11
C GLY A 68 7.39 -7.79 9.88
N ALA A 69 7.86 -6.71 9.26
CA ALA A 69 7.12 -6.03 8.19
C ALA A 69 6.86 -6.94 6.98
N PHE A 70 7.91 -7.55 6.42
CA PHE A 70 7.77 -8.32 5.18
C PHE A 70 6.89 -9.57 5.34
N PRO A 71 7.09 -10.47 6.32
CA PRO A 71 6.25 -11.65 6.41
C PRO A 71 4.81 -11.33 6.81
N ASN A 72 4.58 -10.34 7.68
CA ASN A 72 3.21 -9.93 7.98
C ASN A 72 2.51 -9.36 6.74
N TRP A 73 3.22 -8.56 5.94
CA TRP A 73 2.73 -8.05 4.65
C TRP A 73 2.43 -9.18 3.65
N TYR A 74 3.33 -10.15 3.48
CA TYR A 74 3.15 -11.26 2.55
C TYR A 74 1.96 -12.15 2.96
N LEU A 75 1.85 -12.49 4.25
CA LEU A 75 0.71 -13.23 4.78
C LEU A 75 -0.59 -12.43 4.68
N ALA A 76 -0.56 -11.12 4.88
CA ALA A 76 -1.72 -10.25 4.72
C ALA A 76 -2.23 -10.26 3.27
N LEU A 77 -1.34 -10.09 2.28
CA LEU A 77 -1.71 -10.17 0.86
C LEU A 77 -2.27 -11.55 0.50
N THR A 78 -1.62 -12.62 0.97
CA THR A 78 -2.10 -14.00 0.80
C THR A 78 -3.53 -14.16 1.33
N GLU A 79 -3.78 -13.70 2.55
CA GLU A 79 -5.09 -13.83 3.18
C GLU A 79 -6.17 -12.99 2.46
N LEU A 80 -5.84 -11.77 2.00
CA LEU A 80 -6.76 -10.97 1.21
C LEU A 80 -7.17 -11.69 -0.08
N VAL A 81 -6.20 -12.25 -0.82
CA VAL A 81 -6.43 -12.98 -2.07
C VAL A 81 -7.28 -14.23 -1.85
N LEU A 82 -7.03 -14.99 -0.78
CA LEU A 82 -7.79 -16.22 -0.50
C LEU A 82 -9.22 -15.94 -0.01
N ARG A 83 -9.42 -14.86 0.76
CA ARG A 83 -10.76 -14.46 1.23
C ARG A 83 -11.60 -13.82 0.15
N ASN A 84 -10.98 -13.05 -0.75
CA ASN A 84 -11.65 -12.30 -1.80
C ASN A 84 -11.08 -12.68 -3.17
N PRO A 85 -11.21 -13.93 -3.62
CA PRO A 85 -10.53 -14.43 -4.82
C PRO A 85 -10.96 -13.73 -6.12
N ARG A 86 -12.11 -13.03 -6.08
CA ARG A 86 -12.70 -12.27 -7.18
C ARG A 86 -12.53 -10.74 -7.06
N ALA A 87 -11.83 -10.24 -6.05
CA ALA A 87 -11.51 -8.80 -6.00
C ALA A 87 -10.67 -8.42 -7.21
N GLU A 88 -10.95 -7.27 -7.80
CA GLU A 88 -10.26 -6.76 -8.99
C GLU A 88 -8.99 -6.01 -8.59
N ALA A 89 -9.02 -5.36 -7.43
CA ALA A 89 -7.90 -4.65 -6.83
C ALA A 89 -7.72 -5.01 -5.34
N PHE A 90 -6.46 -5.15 -4.94
CA PHE A 90 -6.03 -5.40 -3.57
C PHE A 90 -5.22 -4.21 -3.08
N LEU A 91 -5.78 -3.41 -2.17
CA LEU A 91 -5.05 -2.35 -1.47
C LEU A 91 -4.49 -2.91 -0.17
N LEU A 92 -3.17 -2.92 -0.02
CA LEU A 92 -2.49 -3.28 1.21
C LEU A 92 -1.59 -2.12 1.63
N CYS A 93 -1.86 -1.56 2.80
CA CYS A 93 -1.15 -0.42 3.35
C CYS A 93 -0.65 -0.66 4.78
N GLN A 94 0.30 0.17 5.21
CA GLN A 94 0.80 0.19 6.58
C GLN A 94 -0.07 1.09 7.47
N ASP A 95 0.17 1.08 8.78
CA ASP A 95 -0.64 1.78 9.78
C ASP A 95 -0.20 3.21 10.09
N ASP A 96 0.72 3.78 9.31
CA ASP A 96 1.28 5.12 9.45
C ASP A 96 1.14 5.97 8.18
N VAL A 97 -0.08 5.97 7.63
CA VAL A 97 -0.42 6.57 6.34
C VAL A 97 -1.63 7.48 6.46
N LEU A 98 -1.59 8.67 5.87
CA LEU A 98 -2.77 9.46 5.57
C LEU A 98 -3.14 9.30 4.10
N PHE A 99 -4.42 9.12 3.81
CA PHE A 99 -4.95 9.03 2.45
C PHE A 99 -5.68 10.32 2.06
N ALA A 100 -5.61 10.66 0.77
CA ALA A 100 -6.46 11.68 0.18
C ALA A 100 -7.94 11.31 0.37
N THR A 101 -8.80 12.30 0.58
CA THR A 101 -10.26 12.08 0.63
C THR A 101 -10.81 11.72 -0.75
N ASP A 102 -11.90 10.94 -0.78
CA ASP A 102 -12.58 10.45 -1.99
C ASP A 102 -11.65 9.69 -2.97
N LEU A 103 -10.53 9.16 -2.45
CA LEU A 103 -9.50 8.49 -3.23
C LEU A 103 -10.02 7.23 -3.94
N ARG A 104 -10.90 6.46 -3.30
CA ARG A 104 -11.49 5.27 -3.90
C ARG A 104 -12.19 5.61 -5.22
N ASP A 105 -13.05 6.63 -5.20
CA ASP A 105 -13.79 7.04 -6.39
C ASP A 105 -12.83 7.42 -7.50
N TYR A 106 -11.81 8.24 -7.21
CA TYR A 106 -10.77 8.59 -8.17
C TYR A 106 -10.08 7.35 -8.78
N LEU A 107 -9.66 6.39 -7.94
CA LEU A 107 -8.96 5.18 -8.39
C LEU A 107 -9.85 4.24 -9.20
N GLU A 108 -11.15 4.13 -8.88
CA GLU A 108 -12.10 3.29 -9.62
C GLU A 108 -12.22 3.71 -11.10
N PHE A 109 -11.89 4.96 -11.45
CA PHE A 109 -11.86 5.44 -12.84
C PHE A 109 -10.46 5.55 -13.46
N THR A 110 -9.42 5.69 -12.66
CA THR A 110 -8.06 5.98 -13.17
C THR A 110 -7.13 4.77 -13.19
N LEU A 111 -7.39 3.76 -12.37
CA LEU A 111 -6.76 2.45 -12.52
C LEU A 111 -7.29 1.77 -13.79
N TRP A 112 -6.52 1.08 -14.62
CA TRP A 112 -5.09 0.77 -14.59
C TRP A 112 -4.40 1.52 -15.73
N PRO A 113 -3.25 2.20 -15.52
CA PRO A 113 -2.58 2.98 -16.56
C PRO A 113 -2.04 2.12 -17.73
N GLU A 114 -1.83 0.82 -17.49
CA GLU A 114 -1.42 -0.17 -18.48
C GLU A 114 -2.18 -1.49 -18.26
N LYS A 115 -2.22 -2.34 -19.31
CA LYS A 115 -2.91 -3.64 -19.25
C LYS A 115 -2.19 -4.67 -18.38
N GLN A 116 -0.86 -4.61 -18.33
CA GLN A 116 -0.01 -5.50 -17.56
C GLN A 116 0.84 -4.65 -16.64
N ILE A 117 0.65 -4.80 -15.33
CA ILE A 117 1.30 -4.01 -14.30
C ILE A 117 1.72 -4.95 -13.17
N GLY A 118 2.89 -4.69 -12.60
CA GLY A 118 3.33 -5.33 -11.37
C GLY A 118 2.60 -4.72 -10.19
N VAL A 119 2.86 -3.46 -9.87
CA VAL A 119 2.21 -2.81 -8.72
C VAL A 119 2.00 -1.33 -8.97
N ILE A 120 1.03 -0.76 -8.27
CA ILE A 120 0.87 0.69 -8.13
C ILE A 120 1.08 1.06 -6.67
N SER A 121 2.01 1.96 -6.40
CA SER A 121 2.11 2.70 -5.16
C SER A 121 1.32 4.00 -5.31
N ILE A 122 0.29 4.21 -4.48
CA ILE A 122 -0.39 5.52 -4.42
C ILE A 122 0.39 6.55 -3.61
N TYR A 123 1.54 6.14 -3.06
CA TYR A 123 2.52 6.97 -2.42
C TYR A 123 3.69 7.27 -3.37
N CYS A 124 4.07 8.54 -3.52
CA CYS A 124 5.25 8.99 -4.25
C CYS A 124 6.27 9.64 -3.29
N PRO A 125 7.42 8.99 -3.04
CA PRO A 125 8.48 9.55 -2.21
C PRO A 125 9.03 10.86 -2.78
N SER A 126 9.51 11.78 -1.91
CA SER A 126 9.98 13.10 -2.34
C SER A 126 11.19 13.10 -3.29
N HIS A 127 11.97 12.04 -3.30
CA HIS A 127 13.15 11.88 -4.16
C HIS A 127 12.82 11.26 -5.53
N TYR A 128 11.55 10.90 -5.76
CA TYR A 128 11.08 10.44 -7.07
C TYR A 128 10.78 11.64 -7.97
N PRO A 129 10.89 11.48 -9.30
CA PRO A 129 10.42 12.46 -10.26
C PRO A 129 8.98 12.91 -9.95
N GLN A 130 8.79 14.21 -9.80
CA GLN A 130 7.45 14.79 -9.70
C GLN A 130 7.02 15.19 -11.11
N ALA A 131 5.83 14.74 -11.52
CA ALA A 131 5.25 15.17 -12.79
C ALA A 131 4.61 16.55 -12.65
N THR A 132 4.73 17.35 -13.71
CA THR A 132 4.01 18.63 -13.82
C THR A 132 2.50 18.45 -13.96
N LYS A 133 2.07 17.28 -14.43
CA LYS A 133 0.66 16.89 -14.54
C LYS A 133 0.36 15.75 -13.57
N PRO A 134 -0.80 15.78 -12.88
CA PRO A 134 -1.23 14.69 -12.02
C PRO A 134 -1.37 13.37 -12.77
N GLY A 135 -0.91 12.27 -12.19
CA GLY A 135 -1.14 10.93 -12.72
C GLY A 135 -0.13 9.88 -12.28
N PHE A 136 -0.26 8.69 -12.87
CA PHE A 136 0.66 7.58 -12.65
C PHE A 136 1.97 7.77 -13.43
N ILE A 137 3.09 7.67 -12.72
CA ILE A 137 4.44 7.72 -13.26
C ILE A 137 5.05 6.33 -13.13
N ARG A 138 5.62 5.82 -14.23
CA ARG A 138 6.34 4.56 -14.22
C ARG A 138 7.70 4.75 -13.53
N GLU A 139 8.02 3.84 -12.62
CA GLU A 139 9.29 3.78 -11.90
C GLU A 139 9.89 2.39 -12.06
N ASP A 140 11.09 2.30 -12.61
CA ASP A 140 11.78 1.02 -12.86
C ASP A 140 13.12 1.01 -12.11
N ARG A 141 13.07 1.06 -10.78
CA ARG A 141 14.27 1.13 -9.91
C ARG A 141 14.67 -0.20 -9.28
N GLY A 142 13.93 -1.27 -9.57
CA GLY A 142 14.24 -2.59 -9.04
C GLY A 142 14.33 -2.59 -7.52
N TRP A 143 15.46 -3.06 -6.99
CA TRP A 143 15.73 -3.11 -5.55
C TRP A 143 15.73 -1.74 -4.84
N ASP A 144 15.97 -0.65 -5.56
CA ASP A 144 15.97 0.71 -5.02
C ASP A 144 14.57 1.36 -5.07
N SER A 145 13.52 0.56 -5.26
CA SER A 145 12.13 1.03 -5.27
C SER A 145 11.65 1.34 -3.85
N TRP A 146 10.82 2.38 -3.71
CA TRP A 146 10.24 2.88 -2.48
C TRP A 146 8.74 3.04 -2.72
N GLY A 147 7.89 2.43 -1.87
CA GLY A 147 6.44 2.52 -2.05
C GLY A 147 5.57 1.61 -1.20
N ALA A 148 6.17 0.72 -0.40
CA ALA A 148 5.47 -0.26 0.44
C ALA A 148 4.53 0.32 1.51
N LEU A 149 4.40 1.64 1.56
CA LEU A 149 3.44 2.34 2.38
C LEU A 149 2.00 2.02 1.99
N ALA A 150 1.69 1.98 0.68
CA ALA A 150 0.35 1.75 0.17
C ALA A 150 0.39 1.19 -1.26
N TYR A 151 0.37 -0.13 -1.37
CA TYR A 151 0.38 -0.83 -2.65
C TYR A 151 -1.01 -1.28 -3.09
N ILE A 152 -1.25 -1.16 -4.39
CA ILE A 152 -2.40 -1.70 -5.10
C ILE A 152 -1.91 -2.73 -6.10
N PHE A 153 -2.42 -3.95 -5.96
CA PHE A 153 -2.21 -5.04 -6.90
C PHE A 153 -3.50 -5.34 -7.66
N SER A 154 -3.40 -5.59 -8.96
CA SER A 154 -4.48 -6.27 -9.68
C SER A 154 -4.56 -7.72 -9.22
N ASN A 155 -5.70 -8.38 -9.42
CA ASN A 155 -5.83 -9.81 -9.11
C ASN A 155 -4.74 -10.71 -9.73
N PRO A 156 -4.47 -10.65 -11.05
CA PRO A 156 -3.41 -11.47 -11.63
C PRO A 156 -2.04 -11.14 -11.03
N SER A 157 -1.76 -9.85 -10.78
CA SER A 157 -0.48 -9.44 -10.20
C SER A 157 -0.29 -9.94 -8.76
N ALA A 158 -1.31 -9.78 -7.90
CA ALA A 158 -1.27 -10.27 -6.53
C ALA A 158 -0.98 -11.78 -6.47
N ARG A 159 -1.55 -12.56 -7.38
CA ARG A 159 -1.28 -14.00 -7.48
C ARG A 159 0.13 -14.28 -8.00
N ALA A 160 0.59 -13.54 -9.00
CA ALA A 160 1.90 -13.71 -9.59
C ALA A 160 3.02 -13.43 -8.56
N ILE A 161 2.93 -12.34 -7.79
CA ILE A 161 3.94 -12.02 -6.76
C ILE A 161 3.93 -13.03 -5.62
N LEU A 162 2.76 -13.53 -5.21
CA LEU A 162 2.65 -14.56 -4.17
C LEU A 162 3.21 -15.92 -4.63
N CYS A 163 3.18 -16.24 -5.92
CA CYS A 163 3.74 -17.49 -6.44
C CYS A 163 5.23 -17.38 -6.80
N ASP A 164 5.84 -16.21 -6.66
CA ASP A 164 7.22 -16.00 -7.03
C ASP A 164 8.17 -16.55 -5.96
N SER A 165 9.04 -17.48 -6.35
CA SER A 165 9.92 -18.19 -5.41
C SER A 165 10.93 -17.26 -4.74
N MET A 166 11.41 -16.20 -5.40
CA MET A 166 12.36 -15.28 -4.77
C MET A 166 11.66 -14.39 -3.75
N VAL A 167 10.44 -13.96 -4.04
CA VAL A 167 9.62 -13.21 -3.07
C VAL A 167 9.31 -14.08 -1.85
N LEU A 168 8.83 -15.31 -2.08
CA LEU A 168 8.53 -16.26 -1.00
C LEU A 168 9.76 -16.54 -0.13
N ASN A 169 10.92 -16.76 -0.76
CA ASN A 169 12.16 -17.12 -0.07
C ASN A 169 12.92 -15.89 0.47
N HIS A 170 12.38 -14.67 0.38
CA HIS A 170 13.03 -13.49 0.98
C HIS A 170 13.27 -13.66 2.48
N ARG A 171 12.44 -14.47 3.14
CA ARG A 171 12.63 -14.82 4.56
C ARG A 171 13.98 -15.53 4.83
N ASP A 172 14.54 -16.21 3.84
CA ASP A 172 15.76 -17.00 3.98
C ASP A 172 17.03 -16.13 4.09
N PHE A 173 16.95 -14.81 3.80
CA PHE A 173 18.06 -13.87 4.02
C PHE A 173 18.36 -13.59 5.50
N GLY A 174 17.60 -14.21 6.42
CA GLY A 174 17.89 -14.22 7.85
C GLY A 174 17.11 -13.16 8.65
N PRO A 175 17.33 -13.10 9.98
CA PRO A 175 16.51 -12.33 10.91
C PRO A 175 16.68 -10.81 10.79
N ALA A 176 17.71 -10.32 10.10
CA ALA A 176 17.77 -8.92 9.72
C ALA A 176 17.03 -8.76 8.39
N ASP A 177 17.66 -9.14 7.29
CA ASP A 177 17.24 -8.80 5.92
C ASP A 177 15.88 -9.39 5.50
N GLY A 178 15.52 -10.57 6.01
CA GLY A 178 14.26 -11.24 5.72
C GLY A 178 13.03 -10.71 6.49
N LEU A 179 13.20 -9.72 7.38
CA LEU A 179 12.08 -9.08 8.12
C LEU A 179 11.54 -7.81 7.46
N HIS A 180 12.29 -7.19 6.55
CA HIS A 180 12.02 -5.84 6.05
C HIS A 180 12.23 -5.75 4.53
N HIS A 181 12.31 -4.53 3.99
CA HIS A 181 12.50 -4.25 2.55
C HIS A 181 11.36 -4.73 1.64
N ILE A 182 10.10 -4.54 2.07
CA ILE A 182 8.93 -4.86 1.23
C ILE A 182 9.05 -4.17 -0.15
N ASP A 183 9.43 -2.90 -0.14
CA ASP A 183 9.57 -2.05 -1.31
C ASP A 183 10.67 -2.55 -2.27
N SER A 184 11.84 -2.89 -1.76
CA SER A 184 12.91 -3.48 -2.57
C SER A 184 12.52 -4.82 -3.17
N VAL A 185 11.87 -5.70 -2.39
CA VAL A 185 11.45 -7.03 -2.87
C VAL A 185 10.40 -6.90 -3.97
N VAL A 186 9.40 -6.03 -3.78
CA VAL A 186 8.35 -5.79 -4.78
C VAL A 186 8.92 -5.14 -6.04
N GLY A 187 9.80 -4.14 -5.88
CA GLY A 187 10.44 -3.46 -7.01
C GLY A 187 11.33 -4.39 -7.82
N PHE A 188 12.16 -5.20 -7.16
CA PHE A 188 13.00 -6.21 -7.82
C PHE A 188 12.17 -7.30 -8.50
N TRP A 189 11.05 -7.72 -7.91
CA TRP A 189 10.11 -8.63 -8.56
C TRP A 189 9.52 -8.01 -9.85
N CYS A 190 9.14 -6.73 -9.82
CA CYS A 190 8.64 -6.02 -10.99
C CYS A 190 9.69 -5.98 -12.11
N GLU A 191 10.91 -5.55 -11.78
CA GLU A 191 12.04 -5.47 -12.72
C GLU A 191 12.34 -6.82 -13.37
N ARG A 192 12.55 -7.88 -12.56
CA ARG A 192 12.88 -9.21 -13.08
C ARG A 192 11.81 -9.79 -14.00
N ASN A 193 10.55 -9.47 -13.75
CA ASN A 193 9.43 -9.97 -14.55
C ASN A 193 9.02 -9.02 -15.69
N ASN A 194 9.76 -7.93 -15.92
CA ASN A 194 9.42 -6.88 -16.88
C ASN A 194 8.00 -6.32 -16.69
N LEU A 195 7.58 -6.21 -15.43
CA LEU A 195 6.28 -5.68 -15.06
C LEU A 195 6.44 -4.22 -14.60
N PRO A 196 5.66 -3.28 -15.14
CA PRO A 196 5.71 -1.89 -14.69
C PRO A 196 5.41 -1.75 -13.20
N TYR A 197 6.19 -0.92 -12.52
CA TYR A 197 5.87 -0.40 -11.20
C TYR A 197 5.49 1.07 -11.39
N PHE A 198 4.36 1.49 -10.82
CA PHE A 198 3.90 2.87 -10.92
C PHE A 198 3.85 3.53 -9.54
N VAL A 199 4.18 4.82 -9.48
CA VAL A 199 3.80 5.71 -8.38
C VAL A 199 2.75 6.71 -8.86
N HIS A 200 2.07 7.41 -7.95
CA HIS A 200 1.19 8.52 -8.32
C HIS A 200 1.80 9.88 -7.92
N SER A 201 1.90 10.82 -8.85
CA SER A 201 2.36 12.19 -8.60
C SER A 201 1.24 13.18 -8.93
N PRO A 202 0.89 14.13 -8.04
CA PRO A 202 1.34 14.21 -6.66
C PRO A 202 0.87 12.98 -5.85
N SER A 203 1.52 12.72 -4.73
CA SER A 203 1.21 11.57 -3.89
C SER A 203 -0.23 11.62 -3.38
N LEU A 204 -0.93 10.48 -3.40
CA LEU A 204 -2.29 10.31 -2.86
C LEU A 204 -2.29 9.73 -1.44
N ALA A 205 -1.09 9.42 -0.94
CA ALA A 205 -0.85 8.97 0.42
C ALA A 205 0.34 9.74 1.03
N GLN A 206 0.35 9.92 2.34
CA GLN A 206 1.40 10.62 3.08
C GLN A 206 1.85 9.80 4.28
N HIS A 207 3.16 9.60 4.41
CA HIS A 207 3.74 8.92 5.56
C HIS A 207 3.69 9.83 6.80
N ILE A 208 3.15 9.33 7.91
CA ILE A 208 3.05 10.06 9.19
C ILE A 208 3.84 9.41 10.34
N GLY A 209 4.47 8.26 10.09
CA GLY A 209 5.26 7.55 11.10
C GLY A 209 6.52 8.31 11.50
N GLU A 210 6.50 9.01 12.65
CA GLU A 210 7.68 9.73 13.17
C GLU A 210 8.83 8.80 13.58
N SER A 211 8.54 7.54 13.91
CA SER A 211 9.55 6.54 14.30
C SER A 211 9.16 5.17 13.74
N SER A 212 10.15 4.43 13.24
CA SER A 212 9.97 3.06 12.75
C SER A 212 10.37 2.05 13.82
N THR A 213 9.57 0.99 13.99
CA THR A 213 9.92 -0.16 14.84
C THR A 213 11.15 -0.90 14.31
N ILE A 214 11.39 -0.84 12.99
CA ILE A 214 12.52 -1.48 12.31
C ILE A 214 13.75 -0.56 12.28
N TYR A 215 13.54 0.76 12.20
CA TYR A 215 14.60 1.75 12.20
C TYR A 215 14.38 2.79 13.31
N PRO A 216 14.89 2.56 14.53
CA PRO A 216 14.62 3.41 15.71
C PRO A 216 15.11 4.86 15.57
N ARG A 217 15.99 5.14 14.59
CA ARG A 217 16.54 6.47 14.30
C ARG A 217 15.94 7.13 13.06
N ALA A 218 15.08 6.43 12.31
CA ALA A 218 14.46 7.01 11.13
C ALA A 218 13.28 7.89 11.53
N THR A 219 13.27 9.11 11.02
CA THR A 219 12.19 10.10 11.18
C THR A 219 11.31 10.14 9.94
N ALA A 220 10.06 10.62 10.08
CA ALA A 220 9.16 10.87 8.94
C ALA A 220 9.66 11.96 7.97
N SER A 221 10.72 12.69 8.33
CA SER A 221 11.27 13.81 7.57
C SER A 221 12.21 13.37 6.45
N GLY A 222 12.39 14.23 5.44
CA GLY A 222 13.30 14.01 4.32
C GLY A 222 12.70 13.12 3.22
N ASN A 223 13.46 12.11 2.77
CA ASN A 223 13.11 11.28 1.61
C ASN A 223 11.83 10.43 1.79
N ARG A 224 11.34 10.31 3.03
CA ARG A 224 10.14 9.54 3.41
C ARG A 224 8.84 10.36 3.41
N GLN A 225 8.93 11.68 3.34
CA GLN A 225 7.76 12.52 3.12
C GLN A 225 7.45 12.58 1.62
N ALA A 226 6.17 12.61 1.22
CA ALA A 226 5.84 12.95 -0.15
C ALA A 226 6.17 14.42 -0.38
N LYS A 227 6.81 14.75 -1.51
CA LYS A 227 7.16 16.16 -1.80
C LYS A 227 5.90 16.98 -2.02
N ASP A 228 4.98 16.43 -2.82
CA ASP A 228 3.66 16.98 -3.09
C ASP A 228 2.60 15.94 -2.68
N TYR A 229 1.68 16.32 -1.80
CA TYR A 229 0.58 15.49 -1.32
C TYR A 229 -0.76 16.14 -1.65
N ARG A 230 -1.70 15.37 -2.18
CA ARG A 230 -3.08 15.81 -2.38
C ARG A 230 -3.93 15.43 -1.18
N GLU A 231 -4.54 16.42 -0.54
CA GLU A 231 -5.49 16.19 0.55
C GLU A 231 -6.85 15.69 0.03
N GLN A 232 -7.22 16.05 -1.20
CA GLN A 232 -8.47 15.67 -1.85
C GLN A 232 -8.25 15.28 -3.32
N CYS A 233 -8.98 14.28 -3.79
CA CYS A 233 -9.01 13.91 -5.20
C CYS A 233 -10.14 14.65 -5.93
N GLU A 234 -9.81 15.61 -6.78
CA GLU A 234 -10.77 16.27 -7.67
C GLU A 234 -10.72 15.67 -9.09
N PHE A 235 -11.89 15.51 -9.71
CA PHE A 235 -11.96 15.30 -11.16
C PHE A 235 -11.83 16.65 -11.85
N GLU A 236 -10.81 16.83 -12.69
CA GLU A 236 -10.83 17.93 -13.66
C GLU A 236 -12.05 17.71 -14.57
N SER A 237 -13.00 18.63 -14.45
CA SER A 237 -14.19 18.70 -15.30
C SER A 237 -13.74 19.23 -16.66
N GLY A 238 -13.24 18.32 -17.50
CA GLY A 238 -13.01 18.57 -18.93
C GLY A 238 -14.32 18.66 -19.71
#